data_AF-A0A7S2FWS3-F1
#
_entry.id   AF-A0A7S2FWS3-F1
#
_cell.length_a   1.000
_cell.length_b   1.000
_cell.length_c   1.000
_cell.angle_alpha   90.00
_cell.angle_beta   90.00
_cell.angle_gamma   90.00
#
_symmetry.space_group_name_H-M   'P 1'
#
loop_
_entity.id
_entity.type
_entity.pdbx_description
1 polymer ?
#
loop_
_entity_poly.entity_id
_entity_poly.type
_entity_poly.pdbx_seq_one_letter_code
_entity_poly.pdbx_strand_id
1 'polypeptide(L)'
;SSAIRAFHGAPENLKWAGLPERLAALRFISLSRLGLSFAVPKDRDMGDEWIFAQTLLSRMCEAESVWGMLEILTDAFRVITAATQKLQMKSCGKRESVTADDLMPAIIWTVIQANPPNLASRLWFLDHFTEPNLFIRTGEAGFMIANLVAAVEFSLHLDPSSLTALDTADGGVVLPLKGGNDDDGVVRVSGDDEAMDSYLDSLSFEDAIKLNQRTQECIAAVETRDVNHLRRLCENFPDGTARIDPNALRVDQKETLLSAAVRSQSLSKLKSVLTTCGTRIRVDTRISPCRGPPSRRTALMIAAASPGPQSKDMVLELLSAGAERLLRDGEGLSADDLARAISNTEVLEILRADPRHLNLLDAIKAQDMSLARGLLAQGARVNELFDSEDFLSRPPESISPISGGKMMMGADCLGGRLNAVMLATSQLNLDALRLLLANKTQEKVDVN
;
A
#
# COMPACT_ATOMS: atom_id res chain seq x y z
N SER A 1 20.87 -12.21 8.49
CA SER A 1 21.52 -12.12 9.82
C SER A 1 23.03 -12.37 9.85
N SER A 2 23.63 -13.22 8.99
CA SER A 2 25.09 -13.48 9.02
C SER A 2 25.96 -12.29 8.56
N ALA A 3 25.51 -11.52 7.56
CA ALA A 3 26.31 -10.43 6.97
C ALA A 3 26.51 -9.19 7.89
N ILE A 4 25.60 -8.95 8.84
CA ILE A 4 25.60 -7.72 9.65
C ILE A 4 26.49 -7.87 10.89
N ARG A 5 26.58 -9.07 11.48
CA ARG A 5 27.59 -9.36 12.53
C ARG A 5 29.02 -9.40 11.98
N ALA A 6 29.19 -9.68 10.69
CA ALA A 6 30.49 -9.63 10.02
C ALA A 6 30.97 -8.19 9.72
N PHE A 7 30.09 -7.19 9.83
CA PHE A 7 30.36 -5.79 9.46
C PHE A 7 30.86 -4.92 10.63
N HIS A 8 31.51 -5.53 11.63
CA HIS A 8 32.27 -4.79 12.65
C HIS A 8 33.68 -4.39 12.17
N GLY A 9 34.12 -4.87 11.00
CA GLY A 9 35.28 -4.33 10.29
C GLY A 9 34.83 -3.31 9.25
N ALA A 10 34.76 -2.04 9.63
CA ALA A 10 34.53 -0.96 8.66
C ALA A 10 35.74 -0.85 7.71
N PRO A 11 35.56 -0.58 6.41
CA PRO A 11 36.67 -0.25 5.53
C PRO A 11 37.39 0.99 6.06
N GLU A 12 38.73 1.01 5.99
CA GLU A 12 39.60 2.09 6.51
C GLU A 12 39.29 3.49 5.92
N ASN A 13 38.44 3.57 4.89
CA ASN A 13 38.12 4.76 4.11
C ASN A 13 36.65 5.22 4.28
N LEU A 14 36.07 5.07 5.47
CA LEU A 14 34.68 5.47 5.70
C LEU A 14 34.54 7.00 5.61
N LYS A 15 33.57 7.48 4.82
CA LYS A 15 33.30 8.91 4.53
C LYS A 15 33.24 9.80 5.80
N TRP A 16 32.81 9.24 6.92
CA TRP A 16 32.65 9.94 8.21
C TRP A 16 33.58 9.37 9.30
N ALA A 17 34.82 9.05 8.95
CA ALA A 17 35.85 8.69 9.92
C ALA A 17 36.06 9.82 10.94
N GLY A 18 36.24 9.46 12.23
CA GLY A 18 36.41 10.44 13.31
C GLY A 18 35.11 11.12 13.80
N LEU A 19 33.94 10.70 13.28
CA LEU A 19 32.65 11.26 13.68
C LEU A 19 32.38 11.15 15.20
N PRO A 20 32.65 10.03 15.90
CA PRO A 20 32.39 9.93 17.34
C PRO A 20 33.19 10.93 18.18
N GLU A 21 34.48 11.13 17.85
CA GLU A 21 35.36 12.09 18.52
C GLU A 21 34.89 13.52 18.26
N ARG A 22 34.44 13.78 17.03
CA ARG A 22 33.92 15.09 16.64
C ARG A 22 32.61 15.43 17.36
N LEU A 23 31.64 14.52 17.36
CA LEU A 23 30.37 14.73 18.08
C LEU A 23 30.62 14.91 19.58
N ALA A 24 31.55 14.14 20.17
CA ALA A 24 31.95 14.31 21.56
C ALA A 24 32.52 15.71 21.86
N ALA A 25 33.35 16.25 20.94
CA ALA A 25 33.91 17.59 21.08
C ALA A 25 32.84 18.70 20.96
N LEU A 26 31.71 18.44 20.30
CA LEU A 26 30.63 19.41 20.08
C LEU A 26 29.53 19.39 21.15
N ARG A 27 29.63 18.54 22.18
CA ARG A 27 28.58 18.41 23.22
C ARG A 27 28.33 19.69 24.03
N PHE A 28 29.24 20.66 23.99
CA PHE A 28 29.06 21.96 24.63
C PHE A 28 28.04 22.86 23.92
N ILE A 29 27.57 22.49 22.72
CA ILE A 29 26.60 23.27 21.95
C ILE A 29 25.20 23.11 22.56
N SER A 30 24.61 24.25 22.94
CA SER A 30 23.21 24.35 23.34
C SER A 30 22.31 24.50 22.12
N LEU A 31 21.09 23.99 22.21
CA LEU A 31 20.10 24.07 21.13
C LEU A 31 19.77 25.53 20.74
N SER A 32 19.89 26.46 21.69
CA SER A 32 19.72 27.91 21.45
C SER A 32 20.71 28.52 20.46
N ARG A 33 21.86 27.89 20.24
CA ARG A 33 22.93 28.40 19.36
C ARG A 33 22.82 27.91 17.92
N LEU A 34 21.81 27.10 17.61
CA LEU A 34 21.62 26.48 16.29
C LEU A 34 20.56 27.19 15.44
N GLY A 35 20.16 28.42 15.81
CA GLY A 35 19.31 29.27 14.97
C GLY A 35 17.82 28.93 15.00
N LEU A 36 17.30 28.43 16.13
CA LEU A 36 15.85 28.23 16.28
C LEU A 36 15.10 29.57 16.30
N SER A 37 13.91 29.60 15.69
CA SER A 37 13.06 30.79 15.59
C SER A 37 12.42 31.22 16.91
N PHE A 38 12.61 30.44 17.98
CA PHE A 38 11.99 30.66 19.28
C PHE A 38 12.96 30.41 20.43
N ALA A 39 12.67 31.05 21.58
CA ALA A 39 13.50 30.94 22.77
C ALA A 39 13.54 29.49 23.29
N VAL A 40 14.73 29.01 23.63
CA VAL A 40 14.92 27.67 24.20
C VAL A 40 15.10 27.79 25.72
N PRO A 41 14.38 27.02 26.54
CA PRO A 41 14.64 26.91 27.98
C PRO A 41 16.08 26.46 28.27
N LYS A 42 16.62 26.78 29.44
CA LYS A 42 17.94 26.27 29.85
C LYS A 42 17.92 24.74 29.85
N ASP A 43 19.06 24.10 29.55
CA ASP A 43 19.19 22.65 29.29
C ASP A 43 18.53 21.73 30.33
N ARG A 44 18.35 22.17 31.58
CA ARG A 44 17.70 21.39 32.66
C ARG A 44 16.18 21.26 32.52
N ASP A 45 15.53 22.07 31.68
CA ASP A 45 14.07 22.17 31.58
C ASP A 45 13.51 21.69 30.21
N MET A 46 14.35 21.06 29.38
CA MET A 46 13.98 20.65 28.02
C MET A 46 12.96 19.50 27.97
N GLY A 47 12.88 18.67 29.02
CA GLY A 47 11.94 17.54 29.13
C GLY A 47 12.53 16.18 28.72
N ASP A 48 11.90 15.11 29.19
CA ASP A 48 12.36 13.72 29.01
C ASP A 48 12.28 13.25 27.54
N GLU A 49 11.50 13.94 26.71
CA GLU A 49 11.31 13.62 25.30
C GLU A 49 12.62 13.69 24.50
N TRP A 50 13.49 14.65 24.81
CA TRP A 50 14.79 14.79 24.16
C TRP A 50 15.75 13.65 24.51
N ILE A 51 15.76 13.22 25.78
CA ILE A 51 16.55 12.08 26.23
C ILE A 51 16.04 10.80 25.56
N PHE A 52 14.72 10.68 25.40
CA PHE A 52 14.11 9.56 24.70
C PHE A 52 14.47 9.55 23.20
N ALA A 53 14.42 10.69 22.52
CA ALA A 53 14.86 10.83 21.13
C ALA A 53 16.35 10.44 20.95
N GLN A 54 17.22 10.91 21.85
CA GLN A 54 18.64 10.54 21.84
C GLN A 54 18.83 9.03 22.02
N THR A 55 18.05 8.42 22.93
CA THR A 55 18.07 6.97 23.16
C THR A 55 17.63 6.19 21.93
N LEU A 56 16.60 6.67 21.21
CA LEU A 56 16.15 6.05 19.96
C LEU A 56 17.22 6.12 18.87
N LEU A 57 17.90 7.25 18.69
CA LEU A 57 19.01 7.35 17.73
C LEU A 57 20.16 6.38 18.05
N SER A 58 20.47 6.19 19.34
CA SER A 58 21.44 5.17 19.76
C SER A 58 20.98 3.75 19.46
N ARG A 59 19.70 3.44 19.72
CA ARG A 59 19.09 2.13 19.42
C ARG A 59 18.97 1.85 17.92
N MET A 60 18.83 2.88 17.09
CA MET A 60 18.87 2.74 15.63
C MET A 60 20.16 2.05 15.20
N CYS A 61 21.28 2.39 15.86
CA CYS A 61 22.57 1.80 15.56
C CYS A 61 22.75 0.36 16.07
N GLU A 62 21.79 -0.17 16.83
CA GLU A 62 21.75 -1.58 17.27
C GLU A 62 20.89 -2.43 16.33
N ALA A 63 20.06 -1.83 15.49
CA ALA A 63 19.14 -2.56 14.63
C ALA A 63 19.87 -3.49 13.64
N GLU A 64 19.33 -4.71 13.49
CA GLU A 64 19.88 -5.74 12.61
C GLU A 64 19.37 -5.64 11.16
N SER A 65 18.61 -4.60 10.79
CA SER A 65 18.12 -4.45 9.41
C SER A 65 17.90 -2.99 9.04
N VAL A 66 18.03 -2.66 7.75
CA VAL A 66 17.76 -1.31 7.18
C VAL A 66 16.39 -0.80 7.61
N TRP A 67 15.34 -1.61 7.52
CA TRP A 67 14.00 -1.23 7.94
C TRP A 67 13.86 -1.03 9.44
N GLY A 68 14.49 -1.87 10.26
CA GLY A 68 14.53 -1.64 11.71
C GLY A 68 15.25 -0.34 12.08
N MET A 69 16.27 0.05 11.32
CA MET A 69 16.88 1.38 11.46
C MET A 69 15.89 2.47 11.08
N LEU A 70 15.20 2.33 9.95
CA LEU A 70 14.22 3.30 9.48
C LEU A 70 13.02 3.47 10.44
N GLU A 71 12.49 2.40 11.02
CA GLU A 71 11.40 2.45 12.00
C GLU A 71 11.83 3.23 13.25
N ILE A 72 12.99 2.89 13.82
CA ILE A 72 13.51 3.57 15.00
C ILE A 72 13.86 5.03 14.68
N LEU A 73 14.37 5.30 13.47
CA LEU A 73 14.64 6.65 13.00
C LEU A 73 13.35 7.46 12.83
N THR A 74 12.28 6.83 12.33
CA THR A 74 10.95 7.44 12.22
C THR A 74 10.42 7.82 13.60
N ASP A 75 10.51 6.92 14.56
CA ASP A 75 10.10 7.18 15.94
C ASP A 75 10.95 8.31 16.55
N ALA A 76 12.26 8.31 16.32
CA ALA A 76 13.15 9.37 16.80
C ALA A 76 12.74 10.74 16.22
N PHE A 77 12.52 10.83 14.91
CA PHE A 77 12.12 12.08 14.25
C PHE A 77 10.75 12.57 14.72
N ARG A 78 9.80 11.66 14.96
CA ARG A 78 8.49 12.02 15.55
C ARG A 78 8.64 12.60 16.94
N VAL A 79 9.47 12.00 17.79
CA VAL A 79 9.74 12.52 19.14
C VAL A 79 10.44 13.88 19.07
N ILE A 80 11.40 14.06 18.16
CA ILE A 80 12.08 15.35 17.94
C ILE A 80 11.06 16.42 17.51
N THR A 81 10.20 16.12 16.54
CA THR A 81 9.16 17.05 16.07
C THR A 81 8.20 17.42 17.20
N ALA A 82 7.72 16.44 17.99
CA ALA A 82 6.82 16.69 19.11
C ALA A 82 7.49 17.51 20.22
N ALA A 83 8.77 17.24 20.54
CA ALA A 83 9.53 17.98 21.51
C ALA A 83 9.77 19.43 21.05
N THR A 84 10.07 19.62 19.76
CA THR A 84 10.23 20.94 19.14
C THR A 84 8.93 21.74 19.16
N GLN A 85 7.80 21.12 18.80
CA GLN A 85 6.46 21.74 18.90
C GLN A 85 6.13 22.15 20.35
N LYS A 86 6.46 21.30 21.33
CA LYS A 86 6.25 21.60 22.75
C LYS A 86 7.09 22.78 23.22
N LEU A 87 8.33 22.91 22.74
CA LEU A 87 9.17 24.08 23.01
C LEU A 87 8.59 25.35 22.36
N GLN A 88 8.19 25.29 21.10
CA GLN A 88 7.55 26.41 20.39
C GLN A 88 6.28 26.88 21.11
N MET A 89 5.45 25.94 21.59
CA MET A 89 4.26 26.22 22.39
C MET A 89 4.59 26.98 23.68
N LYS A 90 5.63 26.56 24.40
CA LYS A 90 6.06 27.21 25.65
C LYS A 90 6.60 28.62 25.41
N SER A 91 7.22 28.86 24.26
CA SER A 91 7.91 30.12 23.97
C SER A 91 7.03 31.15 23.27
N CYS A 92 6.15 30.73 22.36
CA CYS A 92 5.32 31.63 21.54
C CYS A 92 3.82 31.61 21.93
N GLY A 93 3.38 30.66 22.76
CA GLY A 93 1.98 30.54 23.19
C GLY A 93 1.00 30.13 22.09
N LYS A 94 1.48 29.74 20.90
CA LYS A 94 0.69 29.35 19.73
C LYS A 94 1.09 27.96 19.24
N ARG A 95 0.09 27.19 18.79
CA ARG A 95 0.27 25.84 18.23
C ARG A 95 0.42 25.93 16.72
N GLU A 96 1.58 26.35 16.28
CA GLU A 96 1.95 26.36 14.87
C GLU A 96 2.68 25.05 14.53
N SER A 97 2.57 24.62 13.27
CA SER A 97 3.32 23.48 12.75
C SER A 97 4.81 23.81 12.77
N VAL A 98 5.64 22.92 13.32
CA VAL A 98 7.10 23.03 13.24
C VAL A 98 7.53 23.08 11.78
N THR A 99 8.28 24.12 11.43
CA THR A 99 8.82 24.31 10.08
C THR A 99 10.11 23.50 9.89
N ALA A 100 10.54 23.32 8.65
CA ALA A 100 11.82 22.68 8.35
C ALA A 100 13.01 23.44 8.97
N ASP A 101 12.91 24.77 9.04
CA ASP A 101 13.93 25.65 9.62
C ASP A 101 14.08 25.45 11.13
N ASP A 102 13.01 25.05 11.83
CA ASP A 102 13.06 24.72 13.25
C ASP A 102 13.46 23.25 13.51
N LEU A 103 13.14 22.36 12.57
CA LEU A 103 13.37 20.92 12.73
C LEU A 103 14.84 20.53 12.50
N MET A 104 15.52 21.13 11.52
CA MET A 104 16.91 20.80 11.21
C MET A 104 17.87 21.10 12.39
N PRO A 105 17.81 22.28 13.05
CA PRO A 105 18.58 22.56 14.27
C PRO A 105 18.32 21.55 15.39
N ALA A 106 17.06 21.14 15.57
CA ALA A 106 16.66 20.16 16.56
C ALA A 106 17.25 18.76 16.28
N ILE A 107 17.28 18.34 15.02
CA ILE A 107 17.90 17.08 14.59
C ILE A 107 19.41 17.14 14.83
N ILE A 108 20.09 18.20 14.38
CA ILE A 108 21.54 18.40 14.58
C ILE A 108 21.90 18.29 16.06
N TRP A 109 21.19 19.04 16.92
CA TRP A 109 21.44 18.99 18.35
C TRP A 109 21.22 17.60 18.94
N THR A 110 20.13 16.93 18.56
CA THR A 110 19.82 15.59 19.08
C THR A 110 20.89 14.57 18.70
N VAL A 111 21.41 14.64 17.46
CA VAL A 111 22.51 13.77 16.99
C VAL A 111 23.81 14.04 17.77
N ILE A 112 24.17 15.32 17.98
CA ILE A 112 25.36 15.70 18.75
C ILE A 112 25.27 15.20 20.19
N GLN A 113 24.11 15.39 20.84
CA GLN A 113 23.93 14.99 22.23
C GLN A 113 23.82 13.48 22.42
N ALA A 114 23.18 12.77 21.48
CA ALA A 114 23.09 11.31 21.50
C ALA A 114 24.45 10.64 21.28
N ASN A 115 25.28 11.20 20.39
CA ASN A 115 26.51 10.60 19.87
C ASN A 115 26.37 9.08 19.59
N PRO A 116 25.50 8.67 18.64
CA PRO A 116 25.14 7.28 18.45
C PRO A 116 26.36 6.41 18.07
N PRO A 117 26.54 5.23 18.69
CA PRO A 117 27.70 4.39 18.43
C PRO A 117 27.67 3.86 17.00
N ASN A 118 28.81 3.89 16.30
CA ASN A 118 28.95 3.38 14.92
C ASN A 118 28.02 4.06 13.89
N LEU A 119 27.55 5.29 14.15
CA LEU A 119 26.63 6.02 13.26
C LEU A 119 27.15 6.09 11.82
N ALA A 120 28.44 6.36 11.63
CA ALA A 120 29.07 6.42 10.32
C ALA A 120 28.92 5.11 9.53
N SER A 121 29.19 3.96 10.17
CA SER A 121 29.07 2.64 9.55
C SER A 121 27.62 2.29 9.23
N ARG A 122 26.68 2.74 10.08
CA ARG A 122 25.24 2.53 9.89
C ARG A 122 24.68 3.37 8.76
N LEU A 123 25.09 4.62 8.63
CA LEU A 123 24.72 5.48 7.51
C LEU A 123 25.30 4.97 6.19
N TRP A 124 26.55 4.48 6.20
CA TRP A 124 27.15 3.84 5.03
C TRP A 124 26.38 2.58 4.64
N PHE A 125 25.98 1.78 5.62
CA PHE A 125 25.13 0.60 5.42
C PHE A 125 23.75 0.96 4.86
N LEU A 126 23.12 2.03 5.36
CA LEU A 126 21.88 2.53 4.78
C LEU A 126 22.11 2.91 3.31
N ASP A 127 23.07 3.77 3.01
CA ASP A 127 23.38 4.22 1.65
C ASP A 127 23.63 3.06 0.65
N HIS A 128 24.35 2.01 1.06
CA HIS A 128 24.75 0.91 0.17
C HIS A 128 23.73 -0.25 0.09
N PHE A 129 22.87 -0.42 1.10
CA PHE A 129 21.91 -1.53 1.17
C PHE A 129 20.45 -1.09 1.10
N THR A 130 20.17 0.22 1.01
CA THR A 130 18.89 0.72 0.51
C THR A 130 18.87 0.66 -1.02
N GLU A 131 17.82 0.09 -1.61
CA GLU A 131 17.62 0.17 -3.06
C GLU A 131 17.56 1.64 -3.51
N PRO A 132 18.15 2.02 -4.66
CA PRO A 132 18.08 3.39 -5.20
C PRO A 132 16.63 3.92 -5.32
N ASN A 133 15.69 2.99 -5.51
CA ASN A 133 14.26 3.27 -5.62
C ASN A 133 13.55 3.50 -4.27
N LEU A 134 14.21 3.24 -3.13
CA LEU A 134 13.65 3.52 -1.80
C LEU A 134 13.69 5.02 -1.52
N PHE A 135 14.83 5.67 -1.71
CA PHE A 135 14.98 7.13 -1.59
C PHE A 135 13.99 7.92 -2.45
N ILE A 136 13.65 7.41 -3.64
CA ILE A 136 12.74 8.04 -4.59
C ILE A 136 11.26 7.75 -4.28
N ARG A 137 10.93 6.65 -3.58
CA ARG A 137 9.52 6.18 -3.41
C ARG A 137 9.00 6.20 -1.98
N THR A 138 9.84 6.35 -0.97
CA THR A 138 9.43 6.55 0.43
C THR A 138 9.71 7.99 0.84
N GLY A 139 8.80 8.91 0.53
CA GLY A 139 9.00 10.35 0.73
C GLY A 139 9.46 10.71 2.15
N GLU A 140 8.83 10.15 3.18
CA GLU A 140 9.18 10.42 4.58
C GLU A 140 10.53 9.82 4.97
N ALA A 141 10.80 8.54 4.65
CA ALA A 141 12.05 7.88 5.01
C ALA A 141 13.27 8.46 4.29
N GLY A 142 13.11 8.83 3.01
CA GLY A 142 14.15 9.53 2.25
C GLY A 142 14.46 10.89 2.86
N PHE A 143 13.43 11.66 3.25
CA PHE A 143 13.59 12.92 3.96
C PHE A 143 14.34 12.74 5.28
N MET A 144 13.98 11.75 6.10
CA MET A 144 14.64 11.51 7.39
C MET A 144 16.11 11.14 7.25
N ILE A 145 16.46 10.26 6.31
CA ILE A 145 17.85 9.91 6.04
C ILE A 145 18.61 11.13 5.52
N ALA A 146 18.05 11.89 4.58
CA ALA A 146 18.70 13.08 4.02
C ALA A 146 19.01 14.11 5.12
N ASN A 147 18.06 14.36 6.04
CA ASN A 147 18.28 15.26 7.17
C ASN A 147 19.30 14.71 8.18
N LEU A 148 19.30 13.40 8.45
CA LEU A 148 20.29 12.79 9.33
C LEU A 148 21.70 12.87 8.73
N VAL A 149 21.84 12.63 7.44
CA VAL A 149 23.12 12.78 6.71
C VAL A 149 23.55 14.26 6.72
N ALA A 150 22.64 15.19 6.45
CA ALA A 150 22.94 16.63 6.51
C ALA A 150 23.40 17.05 7.91
N ALA A 151 22.76 16.53 8.97
CA ALA A 151 23.15 16.82 10.35
C ALA A 151 24.55 16.29 10.70
N VAL A 152 24.90 15.10 10.21
CA VAL A 152 26.24 14.51 10.37
C VAL A 152 27.30 15.31 9.61
N GLU A 153 27.04 15.65 8.35
CA GLU A 153 27.94 16.46 7.52
C GLU A 153 28.18 17.85 8.13
N PHE A 154 27.11 18.49 8.61
CA PHE A 154 27.20 19.78 9.31
C PHE A 154 28.09 19.67 10.56
N SER A 155 27.88 18.64 11.38
CA SER A 155 28.65 18.44 12.62
C SER A 155 30.14 18.19 12.35
N LEU A 156 30.47 17.51 11.25
CA LEU A 156 31.86 17.29 10.86
C LEU A 156 32.56 18.60 10.46
N HIS A 157 31.90 19.42 9.67
CA HIS A 157 32.46 20.65 9.09
C HIS A 157 32.16 21.91 9.91
N LEU A 158 31.65 21.76 11.14
CA LEU A 158 31.26 22.89 11.97
C LEU A 158 32.46 23.75 12.42
N ASP A 159 32.71 24.85 11.72
CA ASP A 159 33.76 25.79 12.12
C ASP A 159 33.29 26.77 13.21
N PRO A 160 34.18 27.20 14.13
CA PRO A 160 33.85 28.19 15.16
C PRO A 160 33.28 29.50 14.59
N SER A 161 33.74 29.91 13.41
CA SER A 161 33.25 31.09 12.69
C SER A 161 31.75 30.99 12.34
N SER A 162 31.27 29.77 12.01
CA SER A 162 29.88 29.50 11.67
C SER A 162 28.95 29.57 12.88
N LEU A 163 29.45 29.22 14.07
CA LEU A 163 28.74 29.39 15.34
C LEU A 163 28.66 30.87 15.75
N THR A 164 29.69 31.65 15.45
CA THR A 164 29.74 33.09 15.81
C THR A 164 28.82 33.92 14.91
N ALA A 165 28.62 33.51 13.65
CA ALA A 165 27.64 34.12 12.74
C ALA A 165 26.18 33.87 13.17
N LEU A 166 25.91 32.76 13.86
CA LEU A 166 24.59 32.44 14.43
C LEU A 166 24.30 33.24 15.72
N ASP A 167 25.33 33.51 16.53
CA ASP A 167 25.20 34.34 17.75
C ASP A 167 24.97 35.84 17.45
N THR A 168 25.21 36.30 16.23
CA THR A 168 25.17 37.74 15.86
C THR A 168 23.96 38.16 15.04
N ALA A 169 23.11 37.22 14.62
CA ALA A 169 21.97 37.49 13.74
C ALA A 169 20.62 37.27 14.45
N ASP A 170 20.14 38.31 15.13
CA ASP A 170 18.70 38.57 15.24
C ASP A 170 18.17 38.84 13.81
N GLY A 171 17.83 37.77 13.08
CA GLY A 171 17.27 37.87 11.73
C GLY A 171 17.81 36.78 10.80
N GLY A 172 16.90 35.88 10.39
CA GLY A 172 17.19 34.63 9.70
C GLY A 172 18.22 34.69 8.59
N VAL A 173 19.14 33.74 8.63
CA VAL A 173 20.05 33.41 7.52
C VAL A 173 19.58 32.09 6.91
N VAL A 174 19.11 32.15 5.68
CA VAL A 174 18.82 30.98 4.84
C VAL A 174 20.15 30.32 4.46
N LEU A 175 20.28 29.03 4.76
CA LEU A 175 21.44 28.23 4.38
C LEU A 175 21.51 28.06 2.85
N PRO A 176 22.66 28.33 2.20
CA PRO A 176 22.82 28.07 0.78
C PRO A 176 23.09 26.57 0.57
N LEU A 177 22.04 25.78 0.38
CA LEU A 177 22.18 24.47 -0.24
C LEU A 177 22.42 24.68 -1.74
N LYS A 178 23.63 24.35 -2.22
CA LYS A 178 23.96 24.32 -3.65
C LYS A 178 23.06 23.30 -4.36
N GLY A 179 21.96 23.77 -4.95
CA GLY A 179 21.17 23.03 -5.92
C GLY A 179 21.87 23.05 -7.27
N GLY A 180 22.24 21.87 -7.77
CA GLY A 180 22.52 21.67 -9.19
C GLY A 180 21.19 21.50 -9.93
N ASN A 181 20.97 22.35 -10.91
CA ASN A 181 19.95 22.16 -11.95
C ASN A 181 20.24 20.85 -12.70
N ASP A 182 19.20 20.10 -13.05
CA ASP A 182 18.76 19.93 -14.45
C ASP A 182 17.48 19.06 -14.52
N ASP A 183 16.47 19.64 -15.19
CA ASP A 183 15.40 19.07 -16.02
C ASP A 183 14.26 18.15 -15.48
N ASP A 184 13.07 18.77 -15.46
CA ASP A 184 11.78 18.38 -16.06
C ASP A 184 11.21 16.97 -15.92
N GLY A 185 10.03 16.91 -15.26
CA GLY A 185 9.11 15.76 -15.33
C GLY A 185 7.88 15.90 -14.44
N VAL A 186 7.03 16.90 -14.67
CA VAL A 186 5.75 17.06 -13.96
C VAL A 186 4.82 15.90 -14.31
N VAL A 187 4.69 14.92 -13.41
CA VAL A 187 3.61 13.93 -13.43
C VAL A 187 2.49 14.43 -12.53
N ARG A 188 1.39 14.89 -13.15
CA ARG A 188 0.14 15.19 -12.44
C ARG A 188 -0.54 13.86 -12.08
N VAL A 189 -0.61 13.54 -10.79
CA VAL A 189 -1.47 12.48 -10.26
C VAL A 189 -2.81 13.11 -9.88
N SER A 190 -3.89 12.48 -10.36
CA SER A 190 -5.27 12.92 -10.29
C SER A 190 -5.90 12.71 -8.90
N GLY A 191 -6.21 13.79 -8.19
CA GLY A 191 -7.58 14.20 -7.84
C GLY A 191 -8.34 13.56 -6.68
N ASP A 192 -8.08 12.32 -6.27
CA ASP A 192 -9.02 11.62 -5.36
C ASP A 192 -8.47 11.32 -3.94
N ASP A 193 -7.24 11.75 -3.62
CA ASP A 193 -6.54 11.41 -2.36
C ASP A 193 -6.88 12.34 -1.16
N GLU A 194 -7.52 13.49 -1.37
CA GLU A 194 -7.64 14.54 -0.33
C GLU A 194 -8.55 14.18 0.87
N ALA A 195 -9.49 13.24 0.71
CA ALA A 195 -10.51 12.98 1.74
C ALA A 195 -10.09 12.00 2.85
N MET A 196 -9.10 11.13 2.62
CA MET A 196 -8.66 10.12 3.61
C MET A 196 -7.37 10.54 4.32
N ASP A 197 -6.46 11.23 3.63
CA ASP A 197 -5.24 11.79 4.24
C ASP A 197 -5.60 12.86 5.29
N SER A 198 -6.66 13.64 5.05
CA SER A 198 -7.24 14.56 6.03
C SER A 198 -7.73 13.89 7.33
N TYR A 199 -8.10 12.60 7.30
CA TYR A 199 -8.56 11.88 8.49
C TYR A 199 -7.39 11.30 9.30
N LEU A 200 -6.35 10.81 8.62
CA LEU A 200 -5.13 10.32 9.26
C LEU A 200 -4.36 11.46 9.96
N ASP A 201 -4.36 12.66 9.39
CA ASP A 201 -3.77 13.86 10.00
C ASP A 201 -4.53 14.36 11.25
N SER A 202 -5.77 13.91 11.45
CA SER A 202 -6.61 14.26 12.59
C SER A 202 -6.61 13.23 13.72
N LEU A 203 -6.00 12.05 13.50
CA LEU A 203 -6.01 10.96 14.48
C LEU A 203 -5.05 11.26 15.64
N SER A 204 -5.51 11.06 16.88
CA SER A 204 -4.61 11.11 18.03
C SER A 204 -3.60 9.95 17.96
N PHE A 205 -2.38 10.16 18.48
CA PHE A 205 -1.33 9.14 18.54
C PHE A 205 -1.80 7.82 19.19
N GLU A 206 -2.69 7.91 20.19
CA GLU A 206 -3.24 6.75 20.88
C GLU A 206 -4.23 5.97 20.00
N ASP A 207 -4.99 6.67 19.14
CA ASP A 207 -5.93 6.06 18.21
C ASP A 207 -5.22 5.38 17.05
N ALA A 208 -4.07 5.91 16.60
CA ALA A 208 -3.27 5.32 15.54
C ALA A 208 -2.62 3.98 15.98
N ILE A 209 -2.15 3.91 17.22
CA ILE A 209 -1.62 2.66 17.81
C ILE A 209 -2.73 1.62 17.95
N LYS A 210 -3.90 2.02 18.48
CA LYS A 210 -5.07 1.13 18.60
C LYS A 210 -5.52 0.63 17.23
N LEU A 211 -5.48 1.48 16.20
CA LEU A 211 -5.85 1.12 14.83
C LEU A 211 -4.87 0.10 14.22
N ASN A 212 -3.56 0.30 14.38
CA ASN A 212 -2.56 -0.64 13.90
C ASN A 212 -2.69 -1.98 14.63
N GLN A 213 -2.78 -1.98 15.96
CA GLN A 213 -2.94 -3.20 16.77
C GLN A 213 -4.18 -4.00 16.35
N ARG A 214 -5.32 -3.35 16.10
CA ARG A 214 -6.55 -4.00 15.61
C ARG A 214 -6.41 -4.57 14.20
N THR A 215 -5.67 -3.88 13.33
CA THR A 215 -5.35 -4.40 12.00
C THR A 215 -4.56 -5.70 12.11
N GLN A 216 -3.60 -5.78 13.04
CA GLN A 216 -2.85 -7.02 13.31
C GLN A 216 -3.74 -8.14 13.84
N GLU A 217 -4.66 -7.83 14.76
CA GLU A 217 -5.62 -8.81 15.30
C GLU A 217 -6.54 -9.36 14.20
N CYS A 218 -6.99 -8.52 13.26
CA CYS A 218 -7.80 -8.96 12.13
C CYS A 218 -7.01 -9.89 11.19
N ILE A 219 -5.76 -9.54 10.88
CA ILE A 219 -4.90 -10.38 10.04
C ILE A 219 -4.62 -11.72 10.75
N ALA A 220 -4.34 -11.71 12.05
CA ALA A 220 -4.19 -12.93 12.84
C ALA A 220 -5.48 -13.77 12.91
N ALA A 221 -6.65 -13.14 12.96
CA ALA A 221 -7.96 -13.82 12.89
C ALA A 221 -8.17 -14.51 11.53
N VAL A 222 -7.76 -13.86 10.44
CA VAL A 222 -7.74 -14.50 9.10
C VAL A 222 -6.84 -15.73 9.11
N GLU A 223 -5.66 -15.68 9.72
CA GLU A 223 -4.74 -16.83 9.79
C GLU A 223 -5.31 -17.99 10.62
N THR A 224 -5.89 -17.69 11.79
CA THR A 224 -6.36 -18.66 12.79
C THR A 224 -7.71 -19.34 12.49
N ARG A 225 -8.30 -19.07 11.31
CA ARG A 225 -9.57 -19.67 10.80
C ARG A 225 -10.86 -19.25 11.53
N ASP A 226 -10.87 -18.21 12.35
CA ASP A 226 -12.09 -17.75 13.02
C ASP A 226 -12.80 -16.61 12.26
N VAL A 227 -13.73 -16.98 11.38
CA VAL A 227 -14.55 -16.03 10.59
C VAL A 227 -15.48 -15.20 11.49
N ASN A 228 -15.96 -15.75 12.61
CA ASN A 228 -16.86 -15.05 13.51
C ASN A 228 -16.10 -13.99 14.31
N HIS A 229 -14.86 -14.27 14.69
CA HIS A 229 -13.98 -13.29 15.32
C HIS A 229 -13.67 -12.13 14.37
N LEU A 230 -13.33 -12.42 13.11
CA LEU A 230 -13.12 -11.37 12.09
C LEU A 230 -14.37 -10.51 11.89
N ARG A 231 -15.54 -11.14 11.81
CA ARG A 231 -16.81 -10.43 11.70
C ARG A 231 -17.04 -9.51 12.90
N ARG A 232 -16.82 -9.99 14.13
CA ARG A 232 -16.98 -9.17 15.35
C ARG A 232 -16.01 -7.99 15.39
N LEU A 233 -14.76 -8.19 14.97
CA LEU A 233 -13.76 -7.12 14.89
C LEU A 233 -14.18 -6.04 13.89
N CYS A 234 -14.84 -6.43 12.80
CA CYS A 234 -15.27 -5.51 11.76
C CYS A 234 -16.69 -4.90 11.99
N GLU A 235 -17.59 -5.57 12.72
CA GLU A 235 -19.01 -5.19 12.81
C GLU A 235 -19.40 -4.29 13.99
N ASN A 236 -18.58 -4.04 15.01
CA ASN A 236 -19.07 -3.33 16.21
C ASN A 236 -18.11 -2.28 16.80
N PHE A 237 -18.45 -1.00 16.65
CA PHE A 237 -18.35 -0.01 17.73
C PHE A 237 -19.50 1.01 17.63
N PRO A 238 -20.24 1.28 18.73
CA PRO A 238 -21.40 2.18 18.76
C PRO A 238 -21.04 3.67 18.60
N ASP A 239 -19.77 4.04 18.73
CA ASP A 239 -19.36 5.46 18.81
C ASP A 239 -18.80 6.02 17.49
N GLY A 240 -18.83 5.26 16.38
CA GLY A 240 -18.43 5.74 15.05
C GLY A 240 -16.93 6.03 14.85
N THR A 241 -16.14 6.03 15.92
CA THR A 241 -14.70 6.29 15.93
C THR A 241 -13.90 4.98 16.09
N ALA A 242 -12.83 4.84 15.30
CA ALA A 242 -11.96 3.66 15.14
C ALA A 242 -12.51 2.56 14.20
N ARG A 243 -12.65 2.92 12.92
CA ARG A 243 -12.79 2.01 11.77
C ARG A 243 -11.43 1.36 11.49
N ILE A 244 -11.33 0.03 11.49
CA ILE A 244 -10.16 -0.70 10.95
C ILE A 244 -9.91 -0.19 9.52
N ASP A 245 -8.66 0.09 9.17
CA ASP A 245 -8.28 0.30 7.77
C ASP A 245 -8.02 -1.08 7.14
N PRO A 246 -8.92 -1.58 6.28
CA PRO A 246 -8.76 -2.90 5.69
C PRO A 246 -7.63 -2.96 4.65
N ASN A 247 -7.07 -1.80 4.27
CA ASN A 247 -5.95 -1.68 3.34
C ASN A 247 -4.60 -1.61 4.06
N ALA A 248 -4.61 -1.41 5.38
CA ALA A 248 -3.40 -1.37 6.16
C ALA A 248 -2.65 -2.70 6.07
N LEU A 249 -1.32 -2.58 5.98
CA LEU A 249 -0.42 -3.71 5.95
C LEU A 249 -0.22 -4.27 7.36
N ARG A 250 0.05 -5.57 7.44
CA ARG A 250 0.61 -6.21 8.65
C ARG A 250 1.90 -5.48 9.07
N VAL A 251 2.28 -5.53 10.36
CA VAL A 251 3.52 -4.87 10.86
C VAL A 251 4.75 -5.34 10.08
N ASP A 252 4.78 -6.60 9.64
CA ASP A 252 5.89 -7.14 8.84
C ASP A 252 5.82 -6.75 7.35
N GLN A 253 4.80 -5.98 6.95
CA GLN A 253 4.45 -5.53 5.61
C GLN A 253 4.29 -6.64 4.57
N LYS A 254 4.11 -7.91 5.00
CA LYS A 254 4.05 -9.04 4.07
C LYS A 254 2.67 -9.27 3.46
N GLU A 255 1.65 -8.72 4.08
CA GLU A 255 0.25 -8.96 3.72
C GLU A 255 -0.64 -7.78 4.10
N THR A 256 -1.56 -7.45 3.20
CA THR A 256 -2.84 -6.83 3.54
C THR A 256 -3.82 -7.88 4.04
N LEU A 257 -4.91 -7.45 4.70
CA LEU A 257 -6.01 -8.33 5.11
C LEU A 257 -6.53 -9.19 3.94
N LEU A 258 -6.66 -8.58 2.75
CA LEU A 258 -7.12 -9.25 1.55
C LEU A 258 -6.12 -10.31 1.07
N SER A 259 -4.83 -9.97 1.03
CA SER A 259 -3.81 -10.93 0.62
C SER A 259 -3.61 -12.08 1.59
N ALA A 260 -3.78 -11.85 2.90
CA ALA A 260 -3.77 -12.91 3.91
C ALA A 260 -4.96 -13.86 3.71
N ALA A 261 -6.15 -13.31 3.38
CA ALA A 261 -7.32 -14.13 3.10
C ALA A 261 -7.10 -15.05 1.88
N VAL A 262 -6.54 -14.51 0.80
CA VAL A 262 -6.17 -15.27 -0.39
C VAL A 262 -5.10 -16.31 -0.09
N ARG A 263 -4.03 -15.95 0.64
CA ARG A 263 -2.94 -16.87 0.99
C ARG A 263 -3.42 -18.03 1.86
N SER A 264 -4.43 -17.80 2.70
CA SER A 264 -5.07 -18.85 3.48
C SER A 264 -5.89 -19.86 2.67
N GLN A 265 -6.00 -19.65 1.34
CA GLN A 265 -6.80 -20.43 0.39
C GLN A 265 -8.22 -20.71 0.88
N SER A 266 -8.86 -19.69 1.46
CA SER A 266 -10.17 -19.81 2.07
C SER A 266 -11.15 -18.81 1.44
N LEU A 267 -11.95 -19.31 0.49
CA LEU A 267 -12.95 -18.50 -0.21
C LEU A 267 -13.95 -17.85 0.74
N SER A 268 -14.37 -18.54 1.81
CA SER A 268 -15.32 -18.00 2.79
C SER A 268 -14.75 -16.79 3.54
N LYS A 269 -13.45 -16.78 3.86
CA LYS A 269 -12.79 -15.63 4.48
C LYS A 269 -12.68 -14.46 3.52
N LEU A 270 -12.27 -14.73 2.28
CA LEU A 270 -12.18 -13.69 1.25
C LEU A 270 -13.54 -13.02 1.05
N LYS A 271 -14.62 -13.81 0.90
CA LYS A 271 -15.99 -13.29 0.82
C LYS A 271 -16.36 -12.47 2.04
N SER A 272 -16.09 -12.96 3.25
CA SER A 272 -16.38 -12.21 4.46
C SER A 272 -15.64 -10.87 4.52
N VAL A 273 -14.37 -10.83 4.12
CA VAL A 273 -13.57 -9.60 4.09
C VAL A 273 -14.15 -8.62 3.07
N LEU A 274 -14.45 -9.08 1.85
CA LEU A 274 -15.05 -8.25 0.80
C LEU A 274 -16.45 -7.75 1.17
N THR A 275 -17.32 -8.59 1.76
CA THR A 275 -18.68 -8.19 2.14
C THR A 275 -18.70 -7.27 3.34
N THR A 276 -17.85 -7.53 4.35
CA THR A 276 -17.86 -6.73 5.58
C THR A 276 -17.17 -5.38 5.41
N CYS A 277 -16.10 -5.30 4.62
CA CYS A 277 -15.41 -4.04 4.39
C CYS A 277 -15.94 -3.25 3.17
N GLY A 278 -16.62 -3.93 2.23
CA GLY A 278 -17.30 -3.31 1.09
C GLY A 278 -16.37 -2.43 0.24
N THR A 279 -16.86 -1.24 -0.13
CA THR A 279 -16.14 -0.27 -0.98
C THR A 279 -14.89 0.34 -0.34
N ARG A 280 -14.61 0.06 0.95
CA ARG A 280 -13.41 0.57 1.63
C ARG A 280 -12.15 -0.22 1.28
N ILE A 281 -12.28 -1.43 0.75
CA ILE A 281 -11.12 -2.22 0.31
C ILE A 281 -10.66 -1.75 -1.05
N ARG A 282 -9.39 -1.34 -1.11
CA ARG A 282 -8.61 -1.17 -2.33
C ARG A 282 -8.08 -2.54 -2.75
N VAL A 283 -8.82 -3.20 -3.64
CA VAL A 283 -8.55 -4.59 -4.10
C VAL A 283 -7.17 -4.73 -4.76
N ASP A 284 -6.69 -3.64 -5.35
CA ASP A 284 -5.42 -3.55 -6.06
C ASP A 284 -4.24 -3.09 -5.19
N THR A 285 -4.42 -3.07 -3.86
CA THR A 285 -3.32 -2.76 -2.94
C THR A 285 -2.19 -3.76 -3.14
N ARG A 286 -1.02 -3.26 -3.50
CA ARG A 286 0.18 -4.07 -3.73
C ARG A 286 0.88 -4.34 -2.41
N ILE A 287 1.33 -5.58 -2.22
CA ILE A 287 2.17 -5.92 -1.07
C ILE A 287 3.56 -5.30 -1.24
N SER A 288 4.14 -4.82 -0.13
CA SER A 288 5.48 -4.25 -0.10
C SER A 288 6.56 -5.30 -0.46
N PRO A 289 7.53 -4.97 -1.32
CA PRO A 289 8.52 -5.93 -1.84
C PRO A 289 9.55 -6.40 -0.80
N CYS A 290 9.60 -5.79 0.39
CA CYS A 290 10.78 -5.92 1.25
C CYS A 290 10.79 -7.14 2.18
N ARG A 291 9.67 -7.84 2.37
CA ARG A 291 9.60 -9.05 3.23
C ARG A 291 8.59 -10.14 2.80
N GLY A 292 7.75 -9.89 1.79
CA GLY A 292 6.89 -10.91 1.16
C GLY A 292 7.58 -11.57 -0.05
N PRO A 293 7.00 -12.62 -0.68
CA PRO A 293 7.53 -13.15 -1.95
C PRO A 293 7.72 -12.00 -2.96
N PRO A 294 8.76 -12.07 -3.83
CA PRO A 294 9.61 -10.96 -4.33
C PRO A 294 8.95 -9.89 -5.22
N SER A 295 7.65 -9.79 -5.20
CA SER A 295 6.88 -9.30 -6.33
C SER A 295 5.74 -8.52 -5.73
N ARG A 296 5.69 -7.20 -5.99
CA ARG A 296 4.65 -6.23 -5.61
C ARG A 296 3.26 -6.65 -6.10
N ARG A 297 2.79 -7.80 -5.63
CA ARG A 297 1.64 -8.53 -6.14
C ARG A 297 0.41 -8.01 -5.45
N THR A 298 -0.65 -7.86 -6.24
CA THR A 298 -2.00 -7.64 -5.73
C THR A 298 -2.57 -8.95 -5.20
N ALA A 299 -3.69 -8.88 -4.47
CA ALA A 299 -4.41 -10.08 -4.04
C ALA A 299 -4.79 -10.98 -5.25
N LEU A 300 -5.13 -10.37 -6.40
CA LEU A 300 -5.45 -11.07 -7.63
C LEU A 300 -4.26 -11.88 -8.17
N MET A 301 -3.07 -11.28 -8.19
CA MET A 301 -1.85 -11.98 -8.62
C MET A 301 -1.50 -13.14 -7.69
N ILE A 302 -1.72 -12.99 -6.38
CA ILE A 302 -1.48 -14.06 -5.42
C ILE A 302 -2.49 -15.20 -5.62
N ALA A 303 -3.77 -14.88 -5.86
CA ALA A 303 -4.80 -15.87 -6.16
C ALA A 303 -4.47 -16.62 -7.46
N ALA A 304 -4.04 -15.89 -8.49
CA ALA A 304 -3.66 -16.45 -9.79
C ALA A 304 -2.41 -17.34 -9.72
N ALA A 305 -1.45 -16.99 -8.85
CA ALA A 305 -0.23 -17.78 -8.61
C ALA A 305 -0.42 -18.93 -7.59
N SER A 306 -1.59 -19.08 -6.98
CA SER A 306 -1.83 -20.07 -5.93
C SER A 306 -2.26 -21.41 -6.52
N PRO A 307 -1.52 -22.51 -6.28
CA PRO A 307 -1.98 -23.84 -6.66
C PRO A 307 -3.08 -24.28 -5.69
N GLY A 308 -4.31 -24.44 -6.18
CA GLY A 308 -5.40 -24.93 -5.35
C GLY A 308 -6.76 -24.90 -6.06
N PRO A 309 -7.70 -25.78 -5.67
CA PRO A 309 -9.01 -25.90 -6.32
C PRO A 309 -9.88 -24.64 -6.15
N GLN A 310 -9.61 -23.83 -5.13
CA GLN A 310 -10.35 -22.59 -4.86
C GLN A 310 -9.73 -21.36 -5.56
N SER A 311 -8.59 -21.50 -6.26
CA SER A 311 -7.90 -20.38 -6.92
C SER A 311 -8.82 -19.63 -7.89
N LYS A 312 -9.55 -20.37 -8.73
CA LYS A 312 -10.51 -19.81 -9.69
C LYS A 312 -11.63 -19.00 -9.03
N ASP A 313 -12.19 -19.52 -7.94
CA ASP A 313 -13.30 -18.87 -7.25
C ASP A 313 -12.80 -17.61 -6.54
N MET A 314 -11.59 -17.64 -5.98
CA MET A 314 -10.95 -16.45 -5.42
C MET A 314 -10.66 -15.38 -6.48
N VAL A 315 -10.18 -15.78 -7.66
CA VAL A 315 -9.96 -14.86 -8.80
C VAL A 315 -11.29 -14.24 -9.25
N LEU A 316 -12.36 -15.02 -9.39
CA LEU A 316 -13.68 -14.51 -9.75
C LEU A 316 -14.22 -13.49 -8.73
N GLU A 317 -14.08 -13.76 -7.43
CA GLU A 317 -14.52 -12.83 -6.39
C GLU A 317 -13.68 -11.54 -6.34
N LEU A 318 -12.39 -11.62 -6.65
CA LEU A 318 -11.54 -10.42 -6.73
C LEU A 318 -11.86 -9.59 -7.98
N LEU A 319 -12.10 -10.23 -9.12
CA LEU A 319 -12.52 -9.54 -10.35
C LEU A 319 -13.90 -8.89 -10.18
N SER A 320 -14.85 -9.58 -9.53
CA SER A 320 -16.18 -9.02 -9.24
C SER A 320 -16.14 -7.87 -8.25
N ALA A 321 -15.13 -7.84 -7.37
CA ALA A 321 -14.84 -6.70 -6.51
C ALA A 321 -14.12 -5.54 -7.23
N GLY A 322 -13.76 -5.70 -8.52
CA GLY A 322 -13.14 -4.66 -9.34
C GLY A 322 -11.61 -4.71 -9.42
N ALA A 323 -10.98 -5.84 -9.08
CA ALA A 323 -9.52 -5.97 -9.19
C ALA A 323 -9.02 -5.84 -10.65
N GLU A 324 -7.93 -5.11 -10.84
CA GLU A 324 -7.36 -4.85 -12.16
C GLU A 324 -6.38 -5.96 -12.58
N ARG A 325 -6.77 -6.73 -13.62
CA ARG A 325 -5.95 -7.84 -14.15
C ARG A 325 -4.68 -7.43 -14.89
N LEU A 326 -4.64 -6.20 -15.41
CA LEU A 326 -3.54 -5.68 -16.24
C LEU A 326 -2.38 -5.14 -15.42
N LEU A 327 -2.56 -5.01 -14.11
CA LEU A 327 -1.47 -4.62 -13.22
C LEU A 327 -0.32 -5.62 -13.36
N ARG A 328 0.90 -5.08 -13.20
CA ARG A 328 2.14 -5.84 -13.24
C ARG A 328 2.84 -5.74 -11.88
N ASP A 329 3.40 -6.86 -11.44
CA ASP A 329 4.16 -6.93 -10.19
C ASP A 329 5.54 -6.25 -10.34
N GLY A 330 6.41 -6.43 -9.33
CA GLY A 330 7.76 -5.85 -9.33
C GLY A 330 8.68 -6.41 -10.42
N GLU A 331 8.37 -7.59 -10.96
CA GLU A 331 9.12 -8.27 -12.02
C GLU A 331 8.50 -7.99 -13.40
N GLY A 332 7.45 -7.17 -13.46
CA GLY A 332 6.71 -6.89 -14.67
C GLY A 332 5.72 -7.99 -15.07
N LEU A 333 5.45 -8.98 -14.21
CA LEU A 333 4.53 -10.08 -14.51
C LEU A 333 3.08 -9.69 -14.15
N SER A 334 2.15 -10.00 -15.04
CA SER A 334 0.71 -9.84 -14.81
C SER A 334 0.11 -11.05 -14.10
N ALA A 335 -1.14 -10.95 -13.64
CA ALA A 335 -1.86 -12.10 -13.09
C ALA A 335 -1.96 -13.27 -14.09
N ASP A 336 -2.10 -12.97 -15.38
CA ASP A 336 -2.13 -13.98 -16.46
C ASP A 336 -0.77 -14.66 -16.65
N ASP A 337 0.34 -13.91 -16.60
CA ASP A 337 1.69 -14.47 -16.68
C ASP A 337 1.98 -15.42 -15.51
N LEU A 338 1.51 -15.05 -14.31
CA LEU A 338 1.66 -15.87 -13.11
C LEU A 338 0.81 -17.15 -13.16
N ALA A 339 -0.44 -17.06 -13.64
CA ALA A 339 -1.29 -18.23 -13.86
C ALA A 339 -0.71 -19.18 -14.90
N ARG A 340 -0.05 -18.64 -15.95
CA ARG A 340 0.64 -19.42 -16.98
C ARG A 340 1.86 -20.14 -16.43
N ALA A 341 2.63 -19.48 -15.56
CA ALA A 341 3.81 -20.09 -14.94
C ALA A 341 3.46 -21.34 -14.12
N ILE A 342 2.27 -21.39 -13.52
CA ILE A 342 1.79 -22.55 -12.75
C ILE A 342 0.90 -23.51 -13.58
N SER A 343 0.72 -23.25 -14.88
CA SER A 343 -0.18 -24.01 -15.77
C SER A 343 -1.63 -24.12 -15.28
N ASN A 344 -2.17 -23.08 -14.64
CA ASN A 344 -3.56 -23.08 -14.15
C ASN A 344 -4.53 -22.65 -15.26
N THR A 345 -4.97 -23.59 -16.09
CA THR A 345 -5.79 -23.34 -17.28
C THR A 345 -7.13 -22.68 -16.96
N GLU A 346 -7.80 -23.10 -15.88
CA GLU A 346 -9.10 -22.54 -15.49
C GLU A 346 -8.98 -21.05 -15.12
N VAL A 347 -7.93 -20.67 -14.40
CA VAL A 347 -7.67 -19.25 -14.07
C VAL A 347 -7.30 -18.44 -15.31
N LEU A 348 -6.54 -19.03 -16.25
CA LEU A 348 -6.20 -18.36 -17.51
C LEU A 348 -7.43 -18.06 -18.37
N GLU A 349 -8.37 -19.01 -18.46
CA GLU A 349 -9.64 -18.80 -19.17
C GLU A 349 -10.43 -17.62 -18.58
N ILE A 350 -10.48 -17.54 -17.25
CA ILE A 350 -11.16 -16.45 -16.54
C ILE A 350 -10.45 -15.10 -16.76
N LEU A 351 -9.12 -15.04 -16.66
CA LEU A 351 -8.37 -13.79 -16.80
C LEU A 351 -8.40 -13.24 -18.23
N ARG A 352 -8.44 -14.13 -19.24
CA ARG A 352 -8.54 -13.77 -20.66
C ARG A 352 -9.92 -13.33 -21.09
N ALA A 353 -10.93 -13.54 -20.25
CA ALA A 353 -12.30 -13.10 -20.47
C ALA A 353 -12.39 -11.56 -20.43
N ASP A 354 -12.00 -10.86 -21.49
CA ASP A 354 -12.09 -9.40 -21.55
C ASP A 354 -13.41 -8.93 -22.13
N PRO A 355 -14.32 -8.31 -21.35
CA PRO A 355 -15.57 -7.79 -21.88
C PRO A 355 -15.39 -6.69 -22.95
N ARG A 356 -14.20 -6.08 -23.09
CA ARG A 356 -13.90 -5.12 -24.16
C ARG A 356 -13.62 -5.78 -25.51
N HIS A 357 -13.26 -7.06 -25.51
CA HIS A 357 -12.82 -7.79 -26.70
C HIS A 357 -13.65 -9.03 -27.00
N LEU A 358 -14.32 -9.58 -25.98
CA LEU A 358 -15.07 -10.82 -26.07
C LEU A 358 -16.52 -10.57 -25.69
N ASN A 359 -17.41 -11.18 -26.47
CA ASN A 359 -18.85 -11.08 -26.28
C ASN A 359 -19.36 -12.21 -25.39
N LEU A 360 -20.17 -11.85 -24.39
CA LEU A 360 -20.84 -12.80 -23.52
C LEU A 360 -21.73 -13.78 -24.30
N LEU A 361 -22.41 -13.34 -25.37
CA LEU A 361 -23.20 -14.25 -26.19
C LEU A 361 -22.34 -15.30 -26.87
N ASP A 362 -21.17 -14.94 -27.39
CA ASP A 362 -20.34 -15.91 -28.11
C ASP A 362 -19.79 -16.97 -27.15
N ALA A 363 -19.47 -16.59 -25.91
CA ALA A 363 -19.16 -17.54 -24.85
C ALA A 363 -20.33 -18.48 -24.54
N ILE A 364 -21.56 -17.95 -24.43
CA ILE A 364 -22.77 -18.77 -24.18
C ILE A 364 -23.08 -19.68 -25.38
N LYS A 365 -22.96 -19.18 -26.62
CA LYS A 365 -23.15 -19.97 -27.85
C LYS A 365 -22.16 -21.13 -27.90
N ALA A 366 -20.90 -20.88 -27.55
CA ALA A 366 -19.86 -21.89 -27.48
C ALA A 366 -20.02 -22.86 -26.28
N GLN A 367 -20.98 -22.61 -25.39
CA GLN A 367 -21.16 -23.32 -24.11
C GLN A 367 -19.92 -23.27 -23.20
N ASP A 368 -19.09 -22.23 -23.35
CA ASP A 368 -17.91 -22.02 -22.51
C ASP A 368 -18.31 -21.26 -21.23
N MET A 369 -18.65 -22.04 -20.21
CA MET A 369 -19.13 -21.53 -18.93
C MET A 369 -18.01 -20.87 -18.10
N SER A 370 -16.75 -21.26 -18.30
CA SER A 370 -15.60 -20.63 -17.64
C SER A 370 -15.40 -19.21 -18.16
N LEU A 371 -15.42 -19.06 -19.49
CA LEU A 371 -15.32 -17.76 -20.15
C LEU A 371 -16.51 -16.86 -19.81
N ALA A 372 -17.73 -17.39 -19.84
CA ALA A 372 -18.93 -16.64 -19.45
C ALA A 372 -18.87 -16.15 -17.99
N ARG A 373 -18.34 -16.97 -17.05
CA ARG A 373 -18.09 -16.55 -15.66
C ARG A 373 -17.10 -15.40 -15.58
N GLY A 374 -15.98 -15.51 -16.30
CA GLY A 374 -14.95 -14.47 -16.30
C GLY A 374 -15.46 -13.14 -16.85
N LEU A 375 -16.25 -13.17 -17.93
CA LEU A 375 -16.87 -11.99 -18.52
C LEU A 375 -17.84 -11.31 -17.55
N LEU A 376 -18.72 -12.09 -16.93
CA LEU A 376 -19.68 -11.55 -15.96
C LEU A 376 -19.02 -11.00 -14.70
N ALA A 377 -17.99 -11.68 -14.18
CA ALA A 377 -17.22 -11.19 -13.04
C ALA A 377 -16.56 -9.83 -13.33
N GLN A 378 -16.33 -9.50 -14.60
CA GLN A 378 -15.73 -8.23 -15.03
C GLN A 378 -16.75 -7.22 -15.52
N GLY A 379 -18.04 -7.44 -15.24
CA GLY A 379 -19.10 -6.49 -15.56
C GLY A 379 -19.58 -6.54 -17.01
N ALA A 380 -19.42 -7.66 -17.72
CA ALA A 380 -20.09 -7.85 -19.01
C ALA A 380 -21.60 -7.68 -18.84
N ARG A 381 -22.20 -6.83 -19.69
CA ARG A 381 -23.62 -6.51 -19.60
C ARG A 381 -24.46 -7.67 -20.10
N VAL A 382 -25.31 -8.21 -19.21
CA VAL A 382 -26.22 -9.33 -19.52
C VAL A 382 -27.31 -8.91 -20.52
N ASN A 383 -27.75 -7.66 -20.44
CA ASN A 383 -28.86 -7.12 -21.22
C ASN A 383 -28.41 -6.41 -22.49
N GLU A 384 -27.11 -6.44 -22.82
CA GLU A 384 -26.63 -5.84 -24.07
C GLU A 384 -27.27 -6.59 -25.25
N LEU A 385 -27.96 -5.83 -26.10
CA LEU A 385 -28.66 -6.34 -27.27
C LEU A 385 -27.68 -6.36 -28.44
N PHE A 386 -27.58 -7.51 -29.10
CA PHE A 386 -26.71 -7.67 -30.26
C PHE A 386 -27.56 -7.91 -31.51
N ASP A 387 -27.17 -7.26 -32.61
CA ASP A 387 -27.80 -7.45 -33.92
C ASP A 387 -27.57 -8.89 -34.40
N SER A 388 -28.64 -9.62 -34.69
CA SER A 388 -28.63 -11.05 -35.03
C SER A 388 -28.29 -11.33 -36.49
N GLU A 389 -27.57 -10.45 -37.19
CA GLU A 389 -27.31 -10.64 -38.62
C GLU A 389 -26.59 -11.98 -38.92
N ASP A 390 -25.87 -12.54 -37.94
CA ASP A 390 -25.24 -13.86 -38.03
C ASP A 390 -26.17 -15.07 -37.77
N PHE A 391 -27.37 -14.88 -37.21
CA PHE A 391 -28.28 -15.99 -36.90
C PHE A 391 -29.09 -16.47 -38.11
N LEU A 392 -29.30 -15.61 -39.11
CA LEU A 392 -30.14 -15.90 -40.27
C LEU A 392 -29.36 -16.52 -41.45
N SER A 393 -28.03 -16.61 -41.37
CA SER A 393 -27.20 -17.09 -42.48
C SER A 393 -26.93 -18.61 -42.47
N ARG A 394 -27.35 -19.35 -41.43
CA ARG A 394 -27.33 -20.82 -41.44
C ARG A 394 -28.72 -21.39 -41.73
N PRO A 395 -28.94 -22.08 -42.86
CA PRO A 395 -30.19 -22.82 -43.06
C PRO A 395 -30.32 -23.91 -41.97
N PRO A 396 -31.53 -24.22 -41.50
CA PRO A 396 -31.74 -25.23 -40.48
C PRO A 396 -31.45 -26.62 -41.07
N GLU A 397 -30.23 -27.12 -40.91
CA GLU A 397 -29.93 -28.52 -41.15
C GLU A 397 -30.55 -29.38 -40.03
N SER A 398 -31.68 -30.01 -40.39
CA SER A 398 -32.26 -31.21 -39.78
C SER A 398 -32.18 -31.34 -38.26
N ILE A 399 -32.94 -30.52 -37.53
CA ILE A 399 -33.37 -30.88 -36.17
C ILE A 399 -34.64 -31.72 -36.33
N SER A 400 -34.54 -33.00 -36.01
CA SER A 400 -35.68 -33.92 -35.97
C SER A 400 -36.75 -33.42 -34.98
N PRO A 401 -38.05 -33.58 -35.29
CA PRO A 401 -39.12 -33.06 -34.46
C PRO A 401 -39.24 -33.92 -33.21
N ILE A 402 -38.71 -33.42 -32.08
CA ILE A 402 -39.12 -33.91 -30.76
C ILE A 402 -40.49 -33.29 -30.49
N SER A 403 -41.50 -34.15 -30.53
CA SER A 403 -42.88 -33.87 -30.15
C SER A 403 -42.95 -33.44 -28.69
N GLY A 404 -43.07 -32.13 -28.45
CA GLY A 404 -43.24 -31.59 -27.11
C GLY A 404 -43.05 -30.08 -27.04
N GLY A 405 -44.06 -29.33 -27.49
CA GLY A 405 -44.31 -27.93 -27.17
C GLY A 405 -43.08 -27.02 -26.96
N LYS A 406 -42.30 -26.76 -28.01
CA LYS A 406 -41.42 -25.58 -28.03
C LYS A 406 -42.27 -24.36 -28.34
N MET A 407 -42.55 -23.52 -27.34
CA MET A 407 -42.88 -22.12 -27.59
C MET A 407 -41.64 -21.49 -28.23
N MET A 408 -41.59 -21.43 -29.56
CA MET A 408 -40.77 -20.42 -30.22
C MET A 408 -41.40 -19.07 -29.86
N MET A 409 -40.82 -18.37 -28.90
CA MET A 409 -40.94 -16.91 -28.90
C MET A 409 -40.35 -16.45 -30.23
N GLY A 410 -41.19 -15.95 -31.12
CA GLY A 410 -40.79 -15.53 -32.47
C GLY A 410 -39.66 -14.51 -32.39
N ALA A 411 -38.52 -14.84 -32.98
CA ALA A 411 -37.40 -13.91 -33.15
C ALA A 411 -37.82 -12.64 -33.93
N ASP A 412 -38.93 -12.72 -34.68
CA ASP A 412 -39.54 -11.62 -35.42
C ASP A 412 -40.08 -10.50 -34.52
N CYS A 413 -40.38 -10.78 -33.24
CA CYS A 413 -41.00 -9.80 -32.34
C CYS A 413 -40.02 -8.75 -31.75
N LEU A 414 -38.70 -9.00 -31.83
CA LEU A 414 -37.66 -8.15 -31.24
C LEU A 414 -36.66 -7.60 -32.28
N GLY A 415 -37.03 -7.64 -33.57
CA GLY A 415 -36.21 -7.07 -34.64
C GLY A 415 -34.85 -7.75 -34.82
N GLY A 416 -34.74 -9.05 -34.51
CA GLY A 416 -33.48 -9.77 -34.60
C GLY A 416 -32.44 -9.31 -33.58
N ARG A 417 -32.84 -8.90 -32.38
CA ARG A 417 -31.90 -8.62 -31.29
C ARG A 417 -32.09 -9.61 -30.17
N LEU A 418 -31.02 -10.31 -29.80
CA LEU A 418 -31.01 -11.30 -28.72
C LEU A 418 -30.05 -10.83 -27.64
N ASN A 419 -30.50 -10.88 -26.38
CA ASN A 419 -29.62 -10.75 -25.23
C ASN A 419 -29.14 -12.14 -24.76
N ALA A 420 -28.20 -12.17 -23.82
CA ALA A 420 -27.61 -13.40 -23.29
C ALA A 420 -28.64 -14.35 -22.67
N VAL A 421 -29.66 -13.82 -21.99
CA VAL A 421 -30.70 -14.61 -21.30
C VAL A 421 -31.64 -15.29 -22.30
N MET A 422 -32.07 -14.54 -23.31
CA MET A 422 -32.90 -15.05 -24.40
C MET A 422 -32.18 -16.17 -25.15
N LEU A 423 -30.90 -15.97 -25.47
CA LEU A 423 -30.09 -16.97 -26.12
C LEU A 423 -29.98 -18.24 -25.27
N ALA A 424 -29.61 -18.11 -24.00
CA ALA A 424 -29.49 -19.27 -23.09
C ALA A 424 -30.81 -20.03 -22.95
N THR A 425 -31.94 -19.31 -22.90
CA THR A 425 -33.29 -19.90 -22.87
C THR A 425 -33.60 -20.67 -24.15
N SER A 426 -33.31 -20.09 -25.31
CA SER A 426 -33.56 -20.72 -26.62
C SER A 426 -32.77 -22.02 -26.80
N GLN A 427 -31.58 -22.11 -26.21
CA GLN A 427 -30.71 -23.28 -26.23
C GLN A 427 -31.04 -24.30 -25.14
N LEU A 428 -32.00 -24.02 -24.25
CA LEU A 428 -32.28 -24.83 -23.05
C LEU A 428 -31.04 -25.05 -22.17
N ASN A 429 -30.10 -24.10 -22.17
CA ASN A 429 -28.87 -24.19 -21.39
C ASN A 429 -29.14 -23.72 -19.95
N LEU A 430 -29.55 -24.67 -19.10
CA LEU A 430 -29.90 -24.41 -17.70
C LEU A 430 -28.72 -23.85 -16.89
N ASP A 431 -27.49 -24.23 -17.21
CA ASP A 431 -26.31 -23.75 -16.48
C ASP A 431 -25.99 -22.30 -16.83
N ALA A 432 -26.09 -21.92 -18.12
CA ALA A 432 -26.01 -20.53 -18.55
C ALA A 432 -27.10 -19.68 -17.89
N LEU A 433 -28.34 -20.18 -17.84
CA LEU A 433 -29.44 -19.47 -17.17
C LEU A 433 -29.19 -19.28 -15.68
N ARG A 434 -28.78 -20.32 -14.96
CA ARG A 434 -28.46 -20.22 -13.53
C ARG A 434 -27.36 -19.19 -13.28
N LEU A 435 -26.34 -19.18 -14.12
CA LEU A 435 -25.22 -18.25 -14.05
C LEU A 435 -25.63 -16.80 -14.32
N LEU A 436 -26.42 -16.55 -15.36
CA LEU A 436 -26.93 -15.21 -15.69
C LEU A 436 -27.87 -14.69 -14.59
N LEU A 437 -28.73 -15.56 -14.05
CA LEU A 437 -29.68 -15.20 -12.98
C LEU A 437 -28.98 -14.96 -11.64
N ALA A 438 -27.86 -15.62 -11.35
CA ALA A 438 -27.08 -15.41 -10.14
C ALA A 438 -26.39 -14.03 -10.11
N ASN A 439 -26.07 -13.46 -11.28
CA ASN A 439 -25.45 -12.14 -11.42
C ASN A 439 -26.45 -10.97 -11.51
N LYS A 440 -27.70 -11.17 -11.09
CA LYS A 440 -28.79 -10.17 -11.09
C LYS A 440 -28.53 -8.89 -10.28
N THR A 441 -27.41 -8.78 -9.59
CA THR A 441 -27.07 -7.63 -8.74
C THR A 441 -26.58 -6.41 -9.51
N GLN A 442 -26.09 -6.56 -10.75
CA GLN A 442 -25.49 -5.43 -11.48
C GLN A 442 -26.47 -4.63 -12.35
N GLU A 443 -27.54 -5.26 -12.85
CA GLU A 443 -28.66 -4.59 -13.52
C GLU A 443 -29.92 -5.44 -13.27
N LYS A 444 -31.10 -4.82 -13.15
CA LYS A 444 -32.36 -5.57 -13.19
C LYS A 444 -32.38 -6.32 -14.51
N VAL A 445 -32.09 -7.62 -14.48
CA VAL A 445 -32.25 -8.50 -15.64
C VAL A 445 -33.72 -8.41 -16.01
N ASP A 446 -34.01 -7.82 -17.18
CA ASP A 446 -35.38 -7.76 -17.69
C ASP A 446 -35.69 -9.19 -18.17
N VAL A 447 -36.48 -9.89 -17.36
CA VAL A 447 -36.89 -11.28 -17.62
C VAL A 447 -38.13 -11.31 -18.52
N ASN A 448 -38.80 -10.15 -18.69
CA ASN A 448 -39.87 -9.97 -19.66
C ASN A 448 -39.30 -9.97 -21.07
#